data_AF-A0A5S4GTX3-F1
#
_entry.id   AF-A0A5S4GTX3-F1
#
_cell.length_a   1.000
_cell.length_b   1.000
_cell.length_c   1.000
_cell.angle_alpha   90.00
_cell.angle_beta   90.00
_cell.angle_gamma   90.00
#
_symmetry.space_group_name_H-M   'P 1'
#
loop_
_entity.id
_entity.type
_entity.pdbx_description
1 polymer ?
#
loop_
_entity_poly.entity_id
_entity_poly.type
_entity_poly.pdbx_seq_one_letter_code
_entity_poly.pdbx_strand_id
1 'polypeptide(L)'
;MSAPSVVVGVQREWEGREWFPPGPQLAICLSGGKERLADLTDDELLQVAAAARRQTSWAQARELAAIAELTQRRARAEADGDPDYRILPARDSVTEEVAAALTITSNASATLVHLAEQLTGPLADTGAALEAGRVDLAKARVISDLTDSLPEQVAQRVQDAALEKASTQTTGQLRRRIRRIVQRLAPEAVEERKREAVRHRRLELWDTPSGTADLALCDLAVEDAHAIYNKITAAARGIKTDGDPRPLRNIRADLTTQLLRGVELPDAIRALMTQSCTDPRLCL
;
A
#
# COMPACT_ATOMS: atom_id res chain seq x y z
N MET A 1 -36.62 51.30 -24.03
CA MET A 1 -35.16 51.45 -24.19
C MET A 1 -34.50 50.65 -23.08
N SER A 2 -34.09 49.42 -23.41
CA SER A 2 -33.27 48.59 -22.54
C SER A 2 -31.82 49.08 -22.58
N ALA A 3 -31.18 49.15 -21.42
CA ALA A 3 -29.75 49.33 -21.24
C ALA A 3 -29.31 48.49 -20.03
N PRO A 4 -28.08 47.95 -20.05
CA PRO A 4 -27.90 46.50 -20.01
C PRO A 4 -27.47 45.98 -18.64
N SER A 5 -27.88 44.75 -18.36
CA SER A 5 -27.30 43.91 -17.32
C SER A 5 -25.83 43.69 -17.63
N VAL A 6 -24.95 44.30 -16.82
CA VAL A 6 -23.53 43.97 -16.79
C VAL A 6 -23.42 42.56 -16.20
N VAL A 7 -23.26 41.57 -17.07
CA VAL A 7 -22.78 40.25 -16.68
C VAL A 7 -21.31 40.42 -16.30
N VAL A 8 -21.05 40.66 -15.02
CA VAL A 8 -19.71 40.48 -14.46
C VAL A 8 -19.46 38.98 -14.52
N GLY A 9 -18.62 38.56 -15.47
CA GLY A 9 -18.07 37.21 -15.47
C GLY A 9 -17.31 37.04 -14.18
N VAL A 10 -17.91 36.36 -13.20
CA VAL A 10 -17.20 35.91 -12.00
C VAL A 10 -16.24 34.84 -12.49
N GLN A 11 -15.03 35.27 -12.81
CA GLN A 11 -13.93 34.37 -13.12
C GLN A 11 -13.70 33.56 -11.85
N ARG A 12 -14.18 32.31 -11.83
CA ARG A 12 -14.20 31.52 -10.60
C ARG A 12 -12.77 31.27 -10.15
N GLU A 13 -12.51 31.38 -8.85
CA GLU A 13 -11.15 31.38 -8.31
C GLU A 13 -10.35 30.13 -8.74
N TRP A 14 -11.03 28.99 -8.89
CA TRP A 14 -10.43 27.70 -9.28
C TRP A 14 -10.67 27.28 -10.73
N GLU A 15 -11.50 28.01 -11.49
CA GLU A 15 -11.69 27.75 -12.92
C GLU A 15 -10.35 27.87 -13.67
N GLY A 16 -9.96 26.80 -14.37
CA GLY A 16 -8.70 26.75 -15.13
C GLY A 16 -7.44 26.44 -14.32
N ARG A 17 -7.54 26.24 -12.99
CA ARG A 17 -6.37 25.85 -12.17
C ARG A 17 -6.01 24.37 -12.22
N GLU A 18 -6.79 23.56 -12.93
CA GLU A 18 -6.50 22.14 -13.16
C GLU A 18 -5.12 21.92 -13.80
N TRP A 19 -4.63 22.89 -14.57
CA TRP A 19 -3.37 22.81 -15.31
C TRP A 19 -2.12 23.23 -14.51
N PHE A 20 -2.25 23.80 -13.31
CA PHE A 20 -1.04 24.20 -12.56
C PHE A 20 -0.21 22.97 -12.19
N PRO A 21 1.06 22.90 -12.64
CA PRO A 21 1.95 21.83 -12.22
C PRO A 21 2.19 21.95 -10.71
N PRO A 22 2.33 20.83 -9.99
CA PRO A 22 2.68 20.88 -8.59
C PRO A 22 4.08 21.49 -8.40
N GLY A 23 4.26 22.22 -7.31
CA GLY A 23 5.45 23.02 -7.07
C GLY A 23 5.14 24.29 -6.25
N PRO A 24 6.08 25.24 -6.18
CA PRO A 24 5.95 26.43 -5.36
C PRO A 24 4.70 27.26 -5.65
N GLN A 25 4.35 27.44 -6.93
CA GLN A 25 3.20 28.24 -7.35
C GLN A 25 1.89 27.59 -6.92
N LEU A 26 1.75 26.27 -7.09
CA LEU A 26 0.56 25.56 -6.66
C LEU A 26 0.43 25.54 -5.12
N ALA A 27 1.54 25.45 -4.39
CA ALA A 27 1.55 25.57 -2.94
C ALA A 27 1.00 26.92 -2.46
N ILE A 28 1.34 28.02 -3.14
CA ILE A 28 0.78 29.36 -2.86
C ILE A 28 -0.73 29.38 -3.13
N CYS A 29 -1.19 28.78 -4.23
CA CYS A 29 -2.63 28.68 -4.51
C CYS A 29 -3.40 27.88 -3.45
N LEU A 30 -2.76 26.85 -2.88
CA LEU A 30 -3.33 25.98 -1.85
C LEU A 30 -3.20 26.54 -0.42
N SER A 31 -2.44 27.62 -0.20
CA SER A 31 -2.18 28.17 1.14
C SER A 31 -3.31 29.04 1.70
N GLY A 32 -4.47 29.10 1.03
CA GLY A 32 -5.65 29.80 1.53
C GLY A 32 -6.21 29.18 2.82
N GLY A 33 -6.84 29.99 3.66
CA GLY A 33 -7.49 29.51 4.88
C GLY A 33 -8.69 28.60 4.59
N LYS A 34 -8.95 27.65 5.51
CA LYS A 34 -9.98 26.61 5.32
C LYS A 34 -11.39 27.18 5.19
N GLU A 35 -11.63 28.33 5.80
CA GLU A 35 -12.89 29.08 5.74
C GLU A 35 -13.28 29.46 4.31
N ARG A 36 -12.31 29.70 3.43
CA ARG A 36 -12.55 30.03 2.02
C ARG A 36 -13.03 28.84 1.20
N LEU A 37 -12.92 27.61 1.73
CA LEU A 37 -13.46 26.42 1.06
C LEU A 37 -14.99 26.41 1.09
N ALA A 38 -15.63 27.07 2.08
CA ALA A 38 -17.09 27.13 2.18
C ALA A 38 -17.73 27.95 1.04
N ASP A 39 -16.94 28.82 0.40
CA ASP A 39 -17.38 29.67 -0.72
C ASP A 39 -17.26 28.94 -2.08
N LEU A 40 -16.67 27.75 -2.12
CA LEU A 40 -16.43 26.96 -3.32
C LEU A 40 -17.60 26.02 -3.62
N THR A 41 -17.84 25.77 -4.89
CA THR A 41 -18.75 24.72 -5.37
C THR A 41 -18.19 23.32 -5.14
N ASP A 42 -19.04 22.29 -5.16
CA ASP A 42 -18.62 20.89 -5.02
C ASP A 42 -17.53 20.50 -6.05
N ASP A 43 -17.67 20.96 -7.30
CA ASP A 43 -16.67 20.69 -8.36
C ASP A 43 -15.32 21.39 -8.07
N GLU A 44 -15.35 22.63 -7.59
CA GLU A 44 -14.13 23.35 -7.19
C GLU A 44 -13.46 22.70 -5.97
N LEU A 45 -14.24 22.21 -5.01
CA LEU A 45 -13.72 21.44 -3.87
C LEU A 45 -12.99 20.17 -4.33
N LEU A 46 -13.54 19.47 -5.34
CA LEU A 46 -12.88 18.31 -5.94
C LEU A 46 -11.58 18.71 -6.67
N GLN A 47 -11.55 19.85 -7.36
CA GLN A 47 -10.33 20.38 -8.00
C GLN A 47 -9.25 20.74 -6.98
N VAL A 48 -9.64 21.39 -5.86
CA VAL A 48 -8.73 21.68 -4.73
C VAL A 48 -8.14 20.38 -4.17
N ALA A 49 -8.97 19.37 -3.92
CA ALA A 49 -8.52 18.08 -3.40
C ALA A 49 -7.54 17.38 -4.37
N ALA A 50 -7.85 17.39 -5.67
CA ALA A 50 -6.98 16.84 -6.70
C ALA A 50 -5.64 17.59 -6.79
N ALA A 51 -5.67 18.92 -6.73
CA ALA A 51 -4.48 19.76 -6.74
C ALA A 51 -3.60 19.55 -5.50
N ALA A 52 -4.20 19.47 -4.31
CA ALA A 52 -3.51 19.16 -3.06
C ALA A 52 -2.84 17.78 -3.11
N ARG A 53 -3.47 16.79 -3.78
CA ARG A 53 -2.85 15.47 -3.97
C ARG A 53 -1.61 15.54 -4.85
N ARG A 54 -1.66 16.29 -5.96
CA ARG A 54 -0.48 16.51 -6.82
C ARG A 54 0.63 17.24 -6.07
N GLN A 55 0.28 18.25 -5.28
CA GLN A 55 1.24 18.98 -4.45
C GLN A 55 1.90 18.09 -3.38
N THR A 56 1.13 17.19 -2.76
CA THR A 56 1.69 16.21 -1.82
C THR A 56 2.67 15.28 -2.52
N SER A 57 2.33 14.82 -3.72
CA SER A 57 3.17 13.91 -4.51
C SER A 57 4.51 14.56 -4.87
N TRP A 58 4.48 15.84 -5.28
CA TRP A 58 5.69 16.63 -5.50
C TRP A 58 6.55 16.77 -4.24
N ALA A 59 5.95 17.12 -3.10
CA ALA A 59 6.69 17.24 -1.83
C ALA A 59 7.33 15.90 -1.39
N GLN A 60 6.61 14.79 -1.59
CA GLN A 60 7.13 13.44 -1.31
C GLN A 60 8.28 13.06 -2.26
N ALA A 61 8.20 13.43 -3.55
CA ALA A 61 9.33 13.24 -4.46
C ALA A 61 10.56 14.04 -4.02
N ARG A 62 10.37 15.27 -3.52
CA ARG A 62 11.45 16.09 -2.96
C ARG A 62 12.09 15.49 -1.71
N GLU A 63 11.28 14.94 -0.80
CA GLU A 63 11.75 14.22 0.39
C GLU A 63 12.60 13.01 -0.01
N LEU A 64 12.09 12.16 -0.90
CA LEU A 64 12.78 10.96 -1.36
C LEU A 64 14.08 11.31 -2.11
N ALA A 65 14.10 12.37 -2.92
CA ALA A 65 15.31 12.83 -3.58
C ALA A 65 16.40 13.29 -2.59
N ALA A 66 16.01 13.94 -1.48
CA ALA A 66 16.95 14.34 -0.43
C ALA A 66 17.53 13.14 0.32
N ILE A 67 16.68 12.13 0.63
CA ILE A 67 17.11 10.88 1.25
C ILE A 67 18.08 10.13 0.34
N ALA A 68 17.77 10.00 -0.96
CA ALA A 68 18.62 9.32 -1.92
C ALA A 68 20.01 9.98 -2.07
N GLU A 69 20.07 11.31 -2.14
CA GLU A 69 21.32 12.06 -2.18
C GLU A 69 22.15 11.82 -0.90
N LEU A 70 21.51 11.80 0.28
CA LEU A 70 22.19 11.48 1.53
C LEU A 70 22.77 10.06 1.50
N THR A 71 21.99 9.08 1.02
CA THR A 71 22.47 7.70 0.84
C THR A 71 23.69 7.64 -0.08
N GLN A 72 23.64 8.34 -1.21
CA GLN A 72 24.76 8.36 -2.16
C GLN A 72 26.02 8.99 -1.56
N ARG A 73 25.89 10.08 -0.79
CA ARG A 73 27.03 10.72 -0.11
C ARG A 73 27.66 9.80 0.93
N ARG A 74 26.85 9.10 1.72
CA ARG A 74 27.33 8.17 2.74
C ARG A 74 28.03 6.96 2.11
N ALA A 75 27.49 6.44 1.01
CA ALA A 75 28.11 5.35 0.25
C ALA A 75 29.45 5.75 -0.37
N ARG A 76 29.57 6.97 -0.93
CA ARG A 76 30.84 7.49 -1.47
C ARG A 76 31.89 7.65 -0.37
N ALA A 77 31.53 8.26 0.76
CA ALA A 77 32.45 8.43 1.89
C ALA A 77 32.94 7.09 2.45
N GLU A 78 32.08 6.08 2.52
CA GLU A 78 32.47 4.72 2.92
C GLU A 78 33.42 4.07 1.91
N ALA A 79 33.18 4.21 0.61
CA ALA A 79 34.05 3.70 -0.44
C ALA A 79 35.43 4.39 -0.46
N ASP A 80 35.48 5.68 -0.12
CA ASP A 80 36.72 6.47 -0.06
C ASP A 80 37.54 6.19 1.23
N GLY A 81 37.02 5.36 2.14
CA GLY A 81 37.68 5.04 3.41
C GLY A 81 37.77 6.22 4.36
N ASP A 82 36.83 7.17 4.26
CA ASP A 82 36.74 8.34 5.15
C ASP A 82 36.73 7.88 6.62
N PRO A 83 37.70 8.30 7.46
CA PRO A 83 37.86 7.82 8.84
C PRO A 83 36.79 8.34 9.81
N ASP A 84 35.74 8.99 9.31
CA ASP A 84 34.54 9.29 10.09
C ASP A 84 34.05 7.99 10.78
N TYR A 85 33.93 8.05 12.11
CA TYR A 85 33.76 6.89 13.00
C TYR A 85 32.34 6.30 12.84
N ARG A 86 32.03 5.73 11.66
CA ARG A 86 30.77 5.04 11.44
C ARG A 86 30.86 3.67 12.05
N ILE A 87 30.06 3.48 13.11
CA ILE A 87 29.88 2.19 13.77
C ILE A 87 29.04 1.25 12.88
N LEU A 88 28.25 1.81 11.97
CA LEU A 88 27.32 1.11 11.09
C LEU A 88 27.70 1.27 9.61
N PRO A 89 27.32 0.31 8.74
CA PRO A 89 27.38 0.49 7.28
C PRO A 89 26.66 1.75 6.82
N ALA A 90 27.07 2.34 5.68
CA ALA A 90 26.51 3.62 5.22
C ALA A 90 24.98 3.63 5.13
N ARG A 91 24.37 2.54 4.61
CA ARG A 91 22.91 2.42 4.48
C ARG A 91 22.19 2.40 5.83
N ASP A 92 22.75 1.72 6.82
CA ASP A 92 22.15 1.61 8.15
C ASP A 92 22.28 2.94 8.91
N SER A 93 23.40 3.64 8.76
CA SER A 93 23.59 5.01 9.27
C SER A 93 22.51 5.95 8.72
N VAL A 94 22.26 5.93 7.41
CA VAL A 94 21.22 6.76 6.79
C VAL A 94 19.83 6.41 7.32
N THR A 95 19.56 5.12 7.51
CA THR A 95 18.28 4.65 8.04
C THR A 95 18.03 5.23 9.44
N GLU A 96 19.02 5.23 10.32
CA GLU A 96 18.90 5.80 11.67
C GLU A 96 18.86 7.34 11.65
N GLU A 97 19.65 7.99 10.78
CA GLU A 97 19.61 9.45 10.58
C GLU A 97 18.22 9.92 10.11
N VAL A 98 17.62 9.22 9.14
CA VAL A 98 16.27 9.52 8.63
C VAL A 98 15.19 9.20 9.65
N ALA A 99 15.32 8.10 10.41
CA ALA A 99 14.38 7.75 11.48
C ALA A 99 14.32 8.85 12.55
N ALA A 100 15.49 9.32 12.99
CA ALA A 100 15.61 10.40 13.96
C ALA A 100 15.08 11.74 13.40
N ALA A 101 15.45 12.11 12.17
CA ALA A 101 15.05 13.38 11.56
C ALA A 101 13.54 13.49 11.29
N LEU A 102 12.90 12.38 10.90
CA LEU A 102 11.46 12.36 10.57
C LEU A 102 10.58 11.87 11.73
N THR A 103 11.17 11.48 12.86
CA THR A 103 10.44 10.92 14.03
C THR A 103 9.59 9.70 13.64
N ILE A 104 10.20 8.75 12.94
CA ILE A 104 9.58 7.50 12.50
C ILE A 104 10.38 6.28 12.98
N THR A 105 9.78 5.10 12.94
CA THR A 105 10.48 3.86 13.31
C THR A 105 11.60 3.52 12.32
N SER A 106 12.65 2.82 12.76
CA SER A 106 13.73 2.36 11.88
C SER A 106 13.20 1.54 10.70
N ASN A 107 12.16 0.73 10.90
CA ASN A 107 11.52 -0.03 9.81
C ASN A 107 10.83 0.88 8.77
N ALA A 108 10.13 1.92 9.23
CA ALA A 108 9.52 2.90 8.33
C ALA A 108 10.59 3.69 7.57
N SER A 109 11.67 4.07 8.25
CA SER A 109 12.83 4.72 7.65
C SER A 109 13.51 3.84 6.59
N ALA A 110 13.79 2.57 6.90
CA ALA A 110 14.38 1.62 5.96
C ALA A 110 13.54 1.48 4.68
N THR A 111 12.21 1.47 4.84
CA THR A 111 11.27 1.45 3.72
C THR A 111 11.37 2.73 2.87
N LEU A 112 11.51 3.90 3.49
CA LEU A 112 11.70 5.18 2.79
C LEU A 112 13.05 5.26 2.08
N VAL A 113 14.14 4.85 2.72
CA VAL A 113 15.48 4.81 2.13
C VAL A 113 15.49 3.91 0.91
N HIS A 114 14.93 2.70 1.02
CA HIS A 114 14.80 1.79 -0.10
C HIS A 114 13.98 2.40 -1.25
N LEU A 115 12.81 2.98 -0.96
CA LEU A 115 11.98 3.62 -1.99
C LEU A 115 12.69 4.82 -2.64
N ALA A 116 13.45 5.60 -1.87
CA ALA A 116 14.23 6.73 -2.37
C ALA A 116 15.28 6.28 -3.39
N GLU A 117 16.05 5.24 -3.09
CA GLU A 117 17.02 4.66 -4.02
C GLU A 117 16.35 4.12 -5.29
N GLN A 118 15.22 3.42 -5.14
CA GLN A 118 14.47 2.90 -6.29
C GLN A 118 14.00 4.02 -7.21
N LEU A 119 13.31 5.05 -6.67
CA LEU A 119 12.72 6.14 -7.47
C LEU A 119 13.75 7.14 -8.03
N THR A 120 14.98 7.14 -7.54
CA THR A 120 16.07 7.97 -8.07
C THR A 120 17.09 7.18 -8.90
N GLY A 121 16.99 5.85 -8.89
CA GLY A 121 17.82 4.94 -9.69
C GLY A 121 16.97 4.11 -10.66
N PRO A 122 16.81 2.79 -10.45
CA PRO A 122 16.17 1.89 -11.42
C PRO A 122 14.74 2.26 -11.84
N LEU A 123 14.03 3.03 -11.02
CA LEU A 123 12.66 3.48 -11.27
C LEU A 123 12.54 5.00 -11.42
N ALA A 124 13.55 5.65 -12.00
CA ALA A 124 13.60 7.10 -12.21
C ALA A 124 12.33 7.69 -12.89
N ASP A 125 11.74 7.02 -13.88
CA ASP A 125 10.52 7.53 -14.55
C ASP A 125 9.30 7.55 -13.63
N THR A 126 9.22 6.64 -12.66
CA THR A 126 8.20 6.67 -11.61
C THR A 126 8.47 7.79 -10.62
N GLY A 127 9.74 8.05 -10.28
CA GLY A 127 10.13 9.23 -9.50
C GLY A 127 9.71 10.53 -10.19
N ALA A 128 9.98 10.68 -11.48
CA ALA A 128 9.57 11.83 -12.28
C ALA A 128 8.03 11.94 -12.39
N ALA A 129 7.31 10.81 -12.48
CA ALA A 129 5.85 10.81 -12.47
C ALA A 129 5.27 11.23 -11.12
N LEU A 130 5.92 10.87 -10.01
CA LEU A 130 5.55 11.28 -8.65
C LEU A 130 5.78 12.79 -8.47
N GLU A 131 6.95 13.29 -8.90
CA GLU A 131 7.27 14.72 -8.84
C GLU A 131 6.29 15.56 -9.66
N ALA A 132 5.92 15.09 -10.85
CA ALA A 132 4.92 15.76 -11.70
C ALA A 132 3.47 15.63 -11.17
N GLY A 133 3.23 14.89 -10.08
CA GLY A 133 1.90 14.62 -9.54
C GLY A 133 1.02 13.77 -10.46
N ARG A 134 1.59 13.05 -11.43
CA ARG A 134 0.87 12.11 -12.32
C ARG A 134 0.52 10.81 -11.60
N VAL A 135 1.34 10.43 -10.62
CA VAL A 135 1.08 9.34 -9.67
C VAL A 135 1.27 9.86 -8.26
N ASP A 136 0.59 9.24 -7.29
CA ASP A 136 0.81 9.49 -5.87
C ASP A 136 1.79 8.45 -5.28
N LEU A 137 2.24 8.68 -4.04
CA LEU A 137 3.19 7.80 -3.36
C LEU A 137 2.67 6.36 -3.25
N ALA A 138 1.36 6.16 -3.10
CA ALA A 138 0.77 4.82 -2.99
C ALA A 138 0.93 4.05 -4.31
N LYS A 139 0.72 4.70 -5.46
CA LYS A 139 0.97 4.11 -6.78
C LYS A 139 2.46 3.90 -7.04
N ALA A 140 3.32 4.83 -6.65
CA ALA A 140 4.77 4.68 -6.79
C ALA A 140 5.29 3.46 -6.00
N ARG A 141 4.83 3.28 -4.74
CA ARG A 141 5.12 2.08 -3.94
C ARG A 141 4.65 0.79 -4.61
N VAL A 142 3.44 0.77 -5.17
CA VAL A 142 2.94 -0.41 -5.90
C VAL A 142 3.85 -0.79 -7.07
N ILE A 143 4.42 0.19 -7.79
CA ILE A 143 5.37 -0.08 -8.87
C ILE A 143 6.68 -0.62 -8.27
N SER A 144 7.22 0.03 -7.24
CA SER A 144 8.44 -0.38 -6.53
C SER A 144 8.34 -1.83 -6.03
N ASP A 145 7.35 -2.14 -5.19
CA ASP A 145 7.20 -3.44 -4.53
C ASP A 145 7.08 -4.62 -5.52
N LEU A 146 6.45 -4.38 -6.67
CA LEU A 146 6.19 -5.38 -7.69
C LEU A 146 7.32 -5.51 -8.72
N THR A 147 8.29 -4.61 -8.69
CA THR A 147 9.47 -4.63 -9.58
C THR A 147 10.78 -4.90 -8.84
N ASP A 148 10.79 -4.79 -7.52
CA ASP A 148 11.96 -4.91 -6.66
C ASP A 148 12.85 -6.15 -6.91
N SER A 149 12.23 -7.31 -7.13
CA SER A 149 12.96 -8.58 -7.36
C SER A 149 13.17 -8.92 -8.83
N LEU A 150 12.86 -8.00 -9.75
CA LEU A 150 12.97 -8.24 -11.18
C LEU A 150 14.34 -7.83 -11.70
N PRO A 151 14.87 -8.51 -12.74
CA PRO A 151 16.02 -8.01 -13.48
C PRO A 151 15.74 -6.59 -13.98
N GLU A 152 16.74 -5.71 -13.92
CA GLU A 152 16.64 -4.27 -14.24
C GLU A 152 15.90 -4.01 -15.57
N GLN A 153 16.26 -4.73 -16.64
CA GLN A 153 15.62 -4.60 -17.95
C GLN A 153 14.12 -4.96 -17.94
N VAL A 154 13.72 -5.92 -17.09
CA VAL A 154 12.30 -6.29 -16.92
C VAL A 154 11.59 -5.25 -16.06
N ALA A 155 12.22 -4.78 -14.99
CA ALA A 155 11.69 -3.74 -14.12
C ALA A 155 11.36 -2.47 -14.91
N GLN A 156 12.27 -2.01 -15.78
CA GLN A 156 12.04 -0.86 -16.67
C GLN A 156 10.82 -1.08 -17.59
N ARG A 157 10.75 -2.23 -18.27
CA ARG A 157 9.60 -2.53 -19.15
C ARG A 157 8.27 -2.61 -18.40
N VAL A 158 8.30 -3.09 -17.16
CA VAL A 158 7.12 -3.14 -16.29
C VAL A 158 6.73 -1.73 -15.85
N GLN A 159 7.70 -0.90 -15.49
CA GLN A 159 7.51 0.51 -15.14
C GLN A 159 6.84 1.26 -16.29
N ASP A 160 7.38 1.21 -17.50
CA ASP A 160 6.85 1.93 -18.66
C ASP A 160 5.37 1.57 -18.89
N ALA A 161 5.08 0.27 -18.94
CA ALA A 161 3.73 -0.24 -19.16
C ALA A 161 2.76 0.05 -17.99
N ALA A 162 3.28 0.24 -16.77
CA ALA A 162 2.51 0.68 -15.62
C ALA A 162 2.14 2.17 -15.73
N LEU A 163 3.13 3.02 -16.05
CA LEU A 163 2.97 4.47 -16.14
C LEU A 163 2.00 4.91 -17.23
N GLU A 164 1.85 4.15 -18.32
CA GLU A 164 0.83 4.39 -19.36
C GLU A 164 -0.60 4.56 -18.83
N LYS A 165 -0.93 3.89 -17.72
CA LYS A 165 -2.30 3.86 -17.15
C LYS A 165 -2.36 4.23 -15.66
N ALA A 166 -1.22 4.47 -15.01
CA ALA A 166 -1.15 4.67 -13.57
C ALA A 166 -1.96 5.89 -13.08
N SER A 167 -2.03 6.96 -13.87
CA SER A 167 -2.80 8.16 -13.51
C SER A 167 -4.31 7.87 -13.37
N THR A 168 -4.86 7.03 -14.23
CA THR A 168 -6.31 6.72 -14.28
C THR A 168 -6.71 5.45 -13.55
N GLN A 169 -5.76 4.72 -12.95
CA GLN A 169 -6.03 3.47 -12.25
C GLN A 169 -5.99 3.64 -10.73
N THR A 170 -6.85 2.91 -10.03
CA THR A 170 -6.68 2.72 -8.58
C THR A 170 -5.46 1.84 -8.30
N THR A 171 -4.93 1.90 -7.08
CA THR A 171 -3.79 1.05 -6.66
C THR A 171 -4.08 -0.44 -6.86
N GLY A 172 -5.32 -0.89 -6.62
CA GLY A 172 -5.75 -2.26 -6.86
C GLY A 172 -5.76 -2.65 -8.34
N GLN A 173 -6.24 -1.76 -9.22
CA GLN A 173 -6.20 -1.99 -10.68
C GLN A 173 -4.76 -2.01 -11.20
N LEU A 174 -3.92 -1.08 -10.74
CA LEU A 174 -2.51 -0.99 -11.09
C LEU A 174 -1.76 -2.26 -10.66
N ARG A 175 -1.95 -2.71 -9.42
CA ARG A 175 -1.37 -3.96 -8.90
C ARG A 175 -1.74 -5.17 -9.76
N ARG A 176 -3.02 -5.31 -10.14
CA ARG A 176 -3.48 -6.39 -11.03
C ARG A 176 -2.88 -6.29 -12.43
N ARG A 177 -2.70 -5.07 -12.96
CA ARG A 177 -2.06 -4.85 -14.27
C ARG A 177 -0.59 -5.27 -14.21
N ILE A 178 0.16 -4.74 -13.25
CA ILE A 178 1.59 -5.04 -13.10
C ILE A 178 1.81 -6.54 -12.91
N ARG A 179 1.06 -7.21 -12.01
CA ARG A 179 1.18 -8.67 -11.82
C ARG A 179 1.00 -9.46 -13.13
N ARG A 180 0.06 -9.09 -13.99
CA ARG A 180 -0.12 -9.73 -15.30
C ARG A 180 1.06 -9.49 -16.23
N ILE A 181 1.63 -8.29 -16.21
CA ILE A 181 2.81 -7.96 -17.02
C ILE A 181 4.02 -8.76 -16.53
N VAL A 182 4.26 -8.79 -15.21
CA VAL A 182 5.35 -9.54 -14.58
C VAL A 182 5.22 -11.03 -14.87
N GLN A 183 4.02 -11.63 -14.72
CA GLN A 183 3.77 -13.03 -15.06
C GLN A 183 4.13 -13.37 -16.51
N ARG A 184 3.95 -12.43 -17.43
CA ARG A 184 4.26 -12.61 -18.85
C ARG A 184 5.73 -12.38 -19.16
N LEU A 185 6.38 -11.40 -18.53
CA LEU A 185 7.74 -10.98 -18.85
C LEU A 185 8.82 -11.70 -18.05
N ALA A 186 8.53 -12.13 -16.83
CA ALA A 186 9.45 -12.83 -15.95
C ALA A 186 8.74 -13.91 -15.13
N PRO A 187 8.18 -14.95 -15.77
CA PRO A 187 7.52 -16.06 -15.07
C PRO A 187 8.46 -16.77 -14.08
N GLU A 188 9.75 -16.88 -14.40
CA GLU A 188 10.75 -17.48 -13.52
C GLU A 188 10.96 -16.68 -12.23
N ALA A 189 10.98 -15.34 -12.31
CA ALA A 189 11.07 -14.49 -11.13
C ALA A 189 9.82 -14.58 -10.24
N VAL A 190 8.64 -14.76 -10.84
CA VAL A 190 7.41 -15.03 -10.07
C VAL A 190 7.52 -16.35 -9.33
N GLU A 191 8.03 -17.40 -9.99
CA GLU A 191 8.15 -18.72 -9.38
C GLU A 191 9.24 -18.76 -8.30
N GLU A 192 10.39 -18.11 -8.51
CA GLU A 192 11.41 -17.95 -7.46
C GLU A 192 10.84 -17.20 -6.25
N ARG A 193 10.17 -16.06 -6.48
CA ARG A 193 9.54 -15.30 -5.39
C ARG A 193 8.49 -16.10 -4.64
N LYS A 194 7.71 -16.95 -5.33
CA LYS A 194 6.78 -17.90 -4.69
C LYS A 194 7.56 -18.89 -3.82
N ARG A 195 8.62 -19.50 -4.35
CA ARG A 195 9.46 -20.46 -3.61
C ARG A 195 10.10 -19.81 -2.38
N GLU A 196 10.60 -18.60 -2.50
CA GLU A 196 11.20 -17.84 -1.40
C GLU A 196 10.16 -17.48 -0.34
N ALA A 197 9.00 -16.93 -0.73
CA ALA A 197 7.93 -16.62 0.21
C ALA A 197 7.50 -17.87 1.02
N VAL A 198 7.36 -19.03 0.36
CA VAL A 198 7.03 -20.29 1.04
C VAL A 198 8.11 -20.74 2.04
N ARG A 199 9.38 -20.35 1.86
CA ARG A 199 10.43 -20.60 2.86
C ARG A 199 10.23 -19.77 4.13
N HIS A 200 9.58 -18.61 4.03
CA HIS A 200 9.24 -17.72 5.14
C HIS A 200 7.85 -17.98 5.75
N ARG A 201 7.19 -19.09 5.38
CA ARG A 201 5.92 -19.52 5.95
C ARG A 201 6.01 -19.56 7.48
N ARG A 202 5.03 -18.98 8.16
CA ARG A 202 5.06 -18.80 9.62
C ARG A 202 3.67 -18.69 10.21
N LEU A 203 3.56 -18.98 11.50
CA LEU A 203 2.38 -18.72 12.30
C LEU A 203 2.64 -17.47 13.14
N GLU A 204 1.84 -16.43 12.93
CA GLU A 204 1.94 -15.15 13.63
C GLU A 204 0.78 -14.98 14.60
N LEU A 205 1.07 -14.36 15.74
CA LEU A 205 0.13 -14.00 16.79
C LEU A 205 0.39 -12.56 17.22
N TRP A 206 -0.66 -11.74 17.27
CA TRP A 206 -0.57 -10.39 17.83
C TRP A 206 -1.86 -10.01 18.56
N ASP A 207 -1.70 -9.23 19.63
CA ASP A 207 -2.82 -8.70 20.39
C ASP A 207 -3.45 -7.51 19.66
N THR A 208 -4.77 -7.40 19.77
CA THR A 208 -5.56 -6.30 19.22
C THR A 208 -5.93 -5.31 20.33
N PRO A 209 -6.18 -4.03 20.02
CA PRO A 209 -6.63 -3.05 21.00
C PRO A 209 -7.96 -3.40 21.69
N SER A 210 -8.74 -4.32 21.12
CA SER A 210 -10.03 -4.76 21.67
C SER A 210 -9.90 -5.84 22.75
N GLY A 211 -8.67 -6.22 23.14
CA GLY A 211 -8.42 -7.29 24.11
C GLY A 211 -8.60 -8.70 23.54
N THR A 212 -8.69 -8.84 22.22
CA THR A 212 -8.62 -10.12 21.49
C THR A 212 -7.25 -10.27 20.84
N ALA A 213 -6.92 -11.46 20.32
CA ALA A 213 -5.70 -11.67 19.53
C ALA A 213 -6.04 -12.23 18.15
N ASP A 214 -5.26 -11.85 17.15
CA ASP A 214 -5.34 -12.41 15.80
C ASP A 214 -4.27 -13.49 15.64
N LEU A 215 -4.64 -14.59 14.98
CA LEU A 215 -3.75 -15.68 14.62
C LEU A 215 -3.75 -15.85 13.09
N ALA A 216 -2.58 -15.78 12.46
CA ALA A 216 -2.44 -15.86 11.01
C ALA A 216 -1.38 -16.89 10.59
N LEU A 217 -1.74 -17.73 9.62
CA LEU A 217 -0.78 -18.61 8.92
C LEU A 217 -0.38 -17.93 7.61
N CYS A 218 0.85 -17.43 7.57
CA CYS A 218 1.36 -16.54 6.53
C CYS A 218 2.24 -17.31 5.53
N ASP A 219 2.23 -16.85 4.28
CA ASP A 219 3.11 -17.30 3.18
C ASP A 219 3.12 -18.81 2.90
N LEU A 220 1.96 -19.46 3.07
CA LEU A 220 1.73 -20.84 2.62
C LEU A 220 1.84 -20.97 1.10
N ALA A 221 2.12 -22.19 0.63
CA ALA A 221 1.84 -22.54 -0.76
C ALA A 221 0.36 -22.28 -1.08
N VAL A 222 0.07 -21.68 -2.23
CA VAL A 222 -1.29 -21.26 -2.62
C VAL A 222 -2.25 -22.44 -2.60
N GLU A 223 -1.76 -23.60 -3.02
CA GLU A 223 -2.47 -24.86 -3.07
C GLU A 223 -2.90 -25.29 -1.65
N ASP A 224 -1.99 -25.23 -0.68
CA ASP A 224 -2.26 -25.60 0.72
C ASP A 224 -3.22 -24.62 1.39
N ALA A 225 -2.99 -23.31 1.22
CA ALA A 225 -3.85 -22.28 1.79
C ALA A 225 -5.30 -22.41 1.29
N HIS A 226 -5.48 -22.60 -0.03
CA HIS A 226 -6.78 -22.80 -0.62
C HIS A 226 -7.41 -24.13 -0.19
N ALA A 227 -6.65 -25.23 -0.11
CA ALA A 227 -7.15 -26.52 0.34
C ALA A 227 -7.68 -26.43 1.78
N ILE A 228 -6.91 -25.82 2.69
CA ILE A 228 -7.31 -25.61 4.09
C ILE A 228 -8.58 -24.75 4.16
N TYR A 229 -8.57 -23.58 3.52
CA TYR A 229 -9.70 -22.65 3.56
C TYR A 229 -10.98 -23.27 2.98
N ASN A 230 -10.87 -23.97 1.85
CA ASN A 230 -12.01 -24.61 1.20
C ASN A 230 -12.57 -25.77 2.02
N LYS A 231 -11.72 -26.59 2.65
CA LYS A 231 -12.14 -27.69 3.53
C LYS A 231 -12.94 -27.16 4.73
N ILE A 232 -12.42 -26.13 5.41
CA ILE A 232 -13.10 -25.50 6.56
C ILE A 232 -14.40 -24.82 6.10
N THR A 233 -14.38 -24.14 4.95
CA THR A 233 -15.56 -23.47 4.41
C THR A 233 -16.66 -24.46 4.01
N ALA A 234 -16.30 -25.61 3.44
CA ALA A 234 -17.26 -26.66 3.11
C ALA A 234 -17.92 -27.24 4.37
N ALA A 235 -17.14 -27.57 5.40
CA ALA A 235 -17.66 -28.07 6.67
C ALA A 235 -18.56 -27.04 7.37
N ALA A 236 -18.15 -25.76 7.40
CA ALA A 236 -18.93 -24.69 7.98
C ALA A 236 -20.25 -24.42 7.22
N ARG A 237 -20.27 -24.60 5.89
CA ARG A 237 -21.51 -24.54 5.09
C ARG A 237 -22.45 -25.70 5.42
N GLY A 238 -21.93 -26.89 5.70
CA GLY A 238 -22.70 -28.02 6.22
C GLY A 238 -23.42 -27.65 7.51
N ILE A 239 -22.67 -27.25 8.54
CA ILE A 239 -23.21 -26.80 9.84
C ILE A 239 -24.28 -25.71 9.66
N LYS A 240 -24.04 -24.74 8.78
CA LYS A 240 -25.01 -23.67 8.48
C LYS A 240 -26.29 -24.18 7.82
N THR A 241 -26.17 -25.15 6.93
CA THR A 241 -27.32 -25.77 6.25
C THR A 241 -28.16 -26.57 7.24
N ASP A 242 -27.53 -27.17 8.24
CA ASP A 242 -28.18 -27.92 9.32
C ASP A 242 -28.86 -27.04 10.39
N GLY A 243 -28.98 -25.73 10.13
CA GLY A 243 -29.80 -24.81 10.91
C GLY A 243 -29.04 -23.86 11.84
N ASP A 244 -27.70 -23.83 11.80
CA ASP A 244 -26.93 -22.89 12.61
C ASP A 244 -27.17 -21.42 12.15
N PRO A 245 -27.72 -20.55 13.04
CA PRO A 245 -28.07 -19.18 12.68
C PRO A 245 -26.86 -18.26 12.51
N ARG A 246 -25.69 -18.64 13.04
CA ARG A 246 -24.50 -17.78 13.10
C ARG A 246 -24.00 -17.39 11.70
N PRO A 247 -23.39 -16.20 11.53
CA PRO A 247 -22.71 -15.84 10.30
C PRO A 247 -21.64 -16.87 9.92
N LEU A 248 -21.48 -17.17 8.61
CA LEU A 248 -20.52 -18.18 8.14
C LEU A 248 -19.07 -17.90 8.59
N ARG A 249 -18.71 -16.63 8.81
CA ARG A 249 -17.40 -16.25 9.36
C ARG A 249 -17.20 -16.74 10.81
N ASN A 250 -18.24 -16.67 11.66
CA ASN A 250 -18.17 -17.11 13.06
C ASN A 250 -18.03 -18.64 13.11
N ILE A 251 -18.87 -19.36 12.35
CA ILE A 251 -18.81 -20.84 12.27
C ILE A 251 -17.41 -21.30 11.82
N ARG A 252 -16.82 -20.64 10.81
CA ARG A 252 -15.46 -20.96 10.37
C ARG A 252 -14.41 -20.68 11.43
N ALA A 253 -14.49 -19.55 12.13
CA ALA A 253 -13.56 -19.21 13.20
C ALA A 253 -13.62 -20.23 14.34
N ASP A 254 -14.83 -20.58 14.79
CA ASP A 254 -15.03 -21.53 15.88
C ASP A 254 -14.57 -22.95 15.47
N LEU A 255 -14.90 -23.38 14.25
CA LEU A 255 -14.47 -24.66 13.71
C LEU A 255 -12.95 -24.75 13.59
N THR A 256 -12.32 -23.70 13.03
CA THR A 256 -10.86 -23.63 12.91
C THR A 256 -10.20 -23.68 14.28
N THR A 257 -10.76 -22.99 15.28
CA THR A 257 -10.25 -23.01 16.66
C THR A 257 -10.27 -24.41 17.26
N GLN A 258 -11.35 -25.17 17.09
CA GLN A 258 -11.44 -26.54 17.57
C GLN A 258 -10.40 -27.45 16.88
N LEU A 259 -10.28 -27.34 15.56
CA LEU A 259 -9.31 -28.12 14.78
C LEU A 259 -7.87 -27.82 15.21
N LEU A 260 -7.52 -26.54 15.41
CA LEU A 260 -6.19 -26.13 15.87
C LEU A 260 -5.89 -26.51 17.32
N ARG A 261 -6.93 -26.77 18.14
CA ARG A 261 -6.80 -27.34 19.50
C ARG A 261 -6.67 -28.87 19.50
N GLY A 262 -6.62 -29.50 18.32
CA GLY A 262 -6.46 -30.94 18.15
C GLY A 262 -7.76 -31.73 18.21
N VAL A 263 -8.92 -31.08 18.10
CA VAL A 263 -10.21 -31.78 17.98
C VAL A 263 -10.37 -32.26 16.54
N GLU A 264 -10.65 -33.55 16.37
CA GLU A 264 -10.90 -34.13 15.06
C GLU A 264 -12.16 -33.55 14.41
N LEU A 265 -12.17 -33.45 13.07
CA LEU A 265 -13.22 -32.75 12.32
C LEU A 265 -14.66 -33.22 12.66
N PRO A 266 -14.97 -34.53 12.74
CA PRO A 266 -16.32 -34.97 13.10
C PRO A 266 -16.77 -34.51 14.49
N ASP A 267 -15.84 -34.50 15.46
CA ASP A 267 -16.12 -34.12 16.84
C ASP A 267 -16.23 -32.60 16.98
N ALA A 268 -15.41 -31.85 16.24
CA ALA A 268 -15.49 -30.40 16.17
C ALA A 268 -16.84 -29.93 15.60
N ILE A 269 -17.32 -30.58 14.53
CA ILE A 269 -18.65 -30.31 13.95
C ILE A 269 -19.74 -30.58 14.99
N ARG A 270 -19.70 -31.74 15.65
CA ARG A 270 -20.69 -32.12 16.67
C ARG A 270 -20.72 -31.12 17.83
N ALA A 271 -19.54 -30.72 18.32
CA ALA A 271 -19.41 -29.75 19.41
C ALA A 271 -20.06 -28.40 19.05
N LEU A 272 -19.83 -27.90 17.83
CA LEU A 272 -20.42 -26.64 17.39
C LEU A 272 -21.94 -26.69 17.26
N MET A 273 -22.47 -27.79 16.74
CA MET A 273 -23.93 -27.96 16.62
C MET A 273 -24.61 -28.04 18.00
N THR A 274 -23.95 -28.63 18.99
CA THR A 274 -24.47 -28.62 20.37
C THR A 274 -24.41 -27.23 21.01
N GLN A 275 -23.38 -26.43 20.71
CA GLN A 275 -23.23 -25.07 21.26
C GLN A 275 -24.25 -24.08 20.69
N SER A 276 -24.57 -24.16 19.40
CA SER A 276 -25.61 -23.32 18.77
C SER A 276 -27.00 -23.54 19.38
N CYS A 277 -27.27 -24.72 19.94
CA CYS A 277 -28.52 -25.00 20.65
C CYS A 277 -28.56 -24.44 22.08
N THR A 278 -27.42 -24.05 22.67
CA THR A 278 -27.32 -23.81 24.11
C THR A 278 -27.02 -22.36 24.48
N ASP A 279 -26.41 -21.55 23.60
CA ASP A 279 -26.07 -20.15 23.90
C ASP A 279 -26.67 -19.12 22.90
N PRO A 280 -27.75 -18.41 23.29
CA PRO A 280 -28.36 -17.38 22.43
C PRO A 280 -27.48 -16.14 22.20
N ARG A 281 -26.35 -15.97 22.91
CA ARG A 281 -25.44 -14.82 22.74
C ARG A 281 -24.53 -14.93 21.51
N LEU A 282 -24.37 -16.13 20.95
CA LEU A 282 -23.56 -16.38 19.76
C LEU A 282 -24.30 -16.07 18.44
N CYS A 283 -25.61 -15.79 18.51
CA CYS A 283 -26.49 -15.58 17.36
C CYS A 283 -26.48 -14.16 16.77
N LEU A 284 -25.66 -13.23 17.29
CA LEU A 284 -25.55 -11.84 16.83
C LEU A 284 -24.33 -11.62 15.92
#